data_AF-A0A4V1UCU5-F1
#
_entry.id   AF-A0A4V1UCU5-F1
#
_cell.length_a   1.000
_cell.length_b   1.000
_cell.length_c   1.000
_cell.angle_alpha   90.00
_cell.angle_beta   90.00
_cell.angle_gamma   90.00
#
_symmetry.space_group_name_H-M   'P 1'
#
loop_
_entity.id
_entity.type
_entity.pdbx_description
1 polymer ?
#
loop_
_entity_poly.entity_id
_entity_poly.type
_entity_poly.pdbx_seq_one_letter_code
_entity_poly.pdbx_strand_id
1 'polypeptide(L)' 'MLKFATILLLGPMLMLQTPAGQLLKIPNLIAHFVKHQQEVGTSLPGFLQEHYTIPHQDDDAAEDQQLPFK' A
#
# COMPACT_ATOMS: atom_id res chain seq x y z
N MET A 1 4.07 -10.05 33.54
CA MET A 1 2.84 -10.23 32.74
C MET A 1 2.33 -8.91 32.18
N LEU A 2 2.05 -7.90 33.01
CA LEU A 2 1.51 -6.60 32.55
C LEU A 2 2.36 -5.92 31.46
N LYS A 3 3.69 -5.86 31.64
CA LYS A 3 4.63 -5.29 30.66
C LYS A 3 4.56 -5.95 29.28
N PHE A 4 4.39 -7.27 29.24
CA PHE A 4 4.30 -8.02 27.99
C PHE A 4 2.98 -7.73 27.27
N ALA A 5 1.88 -7.68 28.02
CA ALA A 5 0.58 -7.26 27.49
C ALA A 5 0.63 -5.82 26.95
N THR A 6 1.33 -4.91 27.63
CA THR A 6 1.54 -3.53 27.17
C THR A 6 2.32 -3.48 25.86
N ILE A 7 3.41 -4.24 25.72
CA ILE A 7 4.19 -4.30 24.48
C ILE A 7 3.37 -4.90 23.34
N LEU A 8 2.62 -5.98 23.61
CA LEU A 8 1.76 -6.63 22.63
C LEU A 8 0.66 -5.68 22.11
N LEU A 9 0.11 -4.83 22.97
CA LEU A 9 -0.93 -3.87 22.62
C LEU A 9 -0.35 -2.64 21.88
N LEU A 10 0.71 -2.04 22.43
CA LEU A 10 1.25 -0.77 21.93
C LEU A 10 2.16 -0.95 20.72
N GLY A 11 2.87 -2.07 20.61
CA GLY A 11 3.80 -2.33 19.50
C GLY A 11 3.14 -2.20 18.13
N PRO A 12 2.05 -2.94 17.85
CA PRO A 12 1.33 -2.85 16.58
C PRO A 12 0.72 -1.47 16.34
N MET A 13 0.15 -0.82 17.37
CA MET A 13 -0.39 0.53 17.26
C MET A 13 0.67 1.55 16.83
N LEU A 14 1.88 1.45 17.40
CA LEU A 14 3.00 2.31 17.02
C LEU A 14 3.49 1.98 15.61
N MET A 15 3.57 0.70 15.23
CA MET A 15 3.99 0.31 13.87
C MET A 15 3.02 0.83 12.80
N LEU A 16 1.71 0.76 13.04
CA LEU A 16 0.67 1.27 12.14
C LEU A 16 0.80 2.79 11.87
N GLN A 17 1.36 3.55 12.82
CA GLN A 17 1.57 5.00 12.70
C GLN A 17 2.95 5.38 12.14
N THR A 18 3.77 4.40 11.78
CA THR A 18 5.08 4.63 11.16
C THR A 18 5.05 4.22 9.69
N PRO A 19 6.07 4.60 8.88
CA PRO A 19 6.20 4.09 7.52
C PRO A 19 6.20 2.55 7.43
N ALA A 20 6.57 1.84 8.51
CA ALA A 20 6.49 0.38 8.56
C ALA A 20 5.05 -0.14 8.43
N GLY A 21 4.05 0.61 8.92
CA GLY A 21 2.64 0.27 8.75
C GLY A 21 2.18 0.25 7.29
N GLN A 22 2.83 1.01 6.41
CA GLN A 22 2.54 1.00 4.98
C GLN A 22 2.88 -0.36 4.33
N LEU A 23 3.79 -1.14 4.92
CA LEU A 23 4.10 -2.50 4.43
C LEU A 23 2.87 -3.42 4.49
N LEU A 24 1.92 -3.15 5.38
CA LEU A 24 0.65 -3.90 5.45
C LEU A 24 -0.25 -3.67 4.22
N LYS A 25 -0.01 -2.61 3.45
CA LYS A 25 -0.73 -2.31 2.20
C LYS A 25 -0.07 -2.91 0.96
N ILE A 26 1.07 -3.58 1.08
CA ILE A 26 1.72 -4.27 -0.07
C ILE A 26 0.77 -5.23 -0.80
N PRO A 27 -0.12 -5.99 -0.14
CA PRO A 27 -1.10 -6.82 -0.85
C PRO A 27 -2.00 -6.03 -1.81
N ASN A 28 -2.38 -4.80 -1.46
CA ASN A 28 -3.18 -3.93 -2.33
C ASN A 28 -2.39 -3.55 -3.60
N LEU A 29 -1.11 -3.23 -3.45
CA LEU A 29 -0.22 -2.94 -4.58
C LEU A 29 -0.10 -4.14 -5.52
N ILE A 30 0.07 -5.34 -4.98
CA ILE A 30 0.16 -6.56 -5.80
C ILE A 30 -1.16 -6.82 -6.53
N ALA A 31 -2.30 -6.72 -5.84
CA ALA A 31 -3.62 -6.94 -6.44
C ALA A 31 -3.88 -5.94 -7.58
N HIS A 32 -3.59 -4.66 -7.34
CA HIS A 32 -3.77 -3.60 -8.32
C HIS A 32 -2.81 -3.77 -9.53
N PHE A 33 -1.54 -4.10 -9.28
CA PHE A 33 -0.59 -4.41 -10.36
C PHE A 33 -1.06 -5.58 -11.23
N VAL A 34 -1.55 -6.66 -10.61
CA VAL A 34 -2.06 -7.82 -11.35
C VAL A 34 -3.27 -7.46 -12.21
N LYS A 35 -4.17 -6.60 -11.72
CA LYS A 35 -5.30 -6.06 -12.51
C LYS A 35 -4.80 -5.34 -13.77
N HIS A 36 -3.88 -4.37 -13.64
CA HIS A 36 -3.33 -3.66 -14.80
C HIS A 36 -2.52 -4.58 -15.74
N GLN A 37 -1.83 -5.58 -15.19
CA GLN A 37 -1.11 -6.55 -16.00
C GLN A 37 -2.07 -7.40 -16.84
N GLN A 38 -3.25 -7.73 -16.32
CA GLN A 38 -4.26 -8.50 -17.03
C GLN A 38 -5.05 -7.66 -18.05
N GLU A 39 -5.36 -6.41 -17.72
CA GLU A 39 -6.23 -5.55 -18.54
C GLU A 39 -5.47 -4.83 -19.66
N VAL A 40 -4.31 -4.26 -19.35
CA VAL A 40 -3.55 -3.42 -20.28
C VAL A 40 -2.12 -3.92 -20.53
N GLY A 41 -1.69 -4.98 -19.85
CA GLY A 41 -0.37 -5.59 -20.06
C GLY A 41 0.80 -4.75 -19.54
N THR A 42 0.57 -3.92 -18.52
CA THR A 42 1.62 -3.04 -17.98
C THR A 42 2.77 -3.83 -17.32
N SER A 43 3.94 -3.20 -17.26
CA SER A 43 5.09 -3.70 -16.51
C SER A 43 5.12 -3.10 -15.10
N LEU A 44 5.75 -3.77 -14.14
CA LEU A 44 5.84 -3.25 -12.76
C LEU A 44 6.49 -1.85 -12.70
N PRO A 45 7.60 -1.54 -13.40
CA PRO A 45 8.12 -0.18 -13.43
C PRO A 45 7.15 0.85 -14.02
N GLY A 46 6.43 0.47 -15.09
CA GLY A 46 5.42 1.35 -15.71
C GLY A 46 4.26 1.65 -14.75
N PHE A 47 3.73 0.62 -14.09
CA PHE A 47 2.72 0.75 -13.04
C PHE A 47 3.16 1.68 -11.92
N LEU A 48 4.37 1.50 -11.39
CA LEU A 48 4.91 2.36 -10.34
C LEU A 48 5.09 3.80 -10.82
N GLN A 49 5.53 4.01 -12.07
CA GLN A 49 5.69 5.35 -12.62
C GLN A 49 4.36 6.10 -12.69
N GLU A 50 3.33 5.44 -13.21
CA GLU A 50 1.96 5.96 -13.32
C GLU A 50 1.38 6.34 -11.96
N HIS A 51 1.57 5.49 -10.94
CA HIS A 51 0.92 5.68 -9.63
C HIS A 51 1.74 6.52 -8.64
N TYR A 52 3.05 6.66 -8.79
CA TYR A 52 3.90 7.37 -7.79
C TYR A 52 4.59 8.62 -8.30
N THR A 53 4.51 8.92 -9.60
CA THR A 53 5.28 10.02 -10.20
C THR A 53 4.40 11.11 -10.77
N ILE A 54 3.25 10.75 -11.34
CA ILE A 54 2.35 11.69 -12.00
C ILE A 54 1.05 11.72 -11.21
N PRO A 55 0.52 12.91 -10.84
CA PRO A 55 -0.86 13.01 -10.37
C PRO A 55 -1.76 12.56 -11.52
N HIS A 56 -2.33 11.36 -11.41
CA HIS A 56 -3.39 10.90 -12.28
C HIS A 56 -4.69 10.87 -11.47
N GLN A 57 -5.75 11.32 -12.12
CA GLN A 57 -7.10 11.30 -11.57
C GLN A 57 -7.93 10.53 -12.59
N ASP A 58 -7.82 9.23 -12.52
CA ASP A 58 -8.59 8.25 -13.29
C ASP A 58 -9.68 7.63 -12.41
N ASP A 59 -10.42 6.68 -12.98
CA ASP A 59 -11.54 6.02 -12.31
C ASP A 59 -11.09 5.17 -11.11
N ASP A 60 -9.78 4.93 -10.94
CA ASP A 60 -9.19 4.10 -9.89
C ASP A 60 -8.77 4.91 -8.64
N ALA A 61 -9.11 6.20 -8.57
CA ALA A 61 -8.71 7.11 -7.49
C ALA A 61 -8.99 6.59 -6.06
N ALA A 62 -9.99 5.74 -5.87
CA ALA A 62 -10.29 5.11 -4.58
C ALA A 62 -9.34 3.94 -4.24
N GLU A 63 -8.94 3.15 -5.25
CA GLU A 63 -8.00 2.03 -5.13
C GLU A 63 -6.57 2.56 -4.96
N ASP A 64 -6.25 3.65 -5.64
CA ASP A 64 -4.98 4.37 -5.55
C ASP A 64 -4.65 4.83 -4.16
N GLN A 65 -5.62 5.38 -3.43
CA GLN A 65 -5.43 5.84 -2.04
C GLN A 65 -5.13 4.68 -1.07
N GLN A 66 -5.38 3.44 -1.49
CA GLN A 66 -5.09 2.24 -0.70
C GLN A 66 -3.70 1.67 -0.95
N LEU A 67 -2.95 2.22 -1.91
CA LEU A 67 -1.58 1.82 -2.16
C LEU A 67 -0.65 2.28 -1.01
N PRO A 68 0.44 1.54 -0.75
CA PRO A 68 1.43 1.92 0.25
C PRO A 68 2.12 3.23 -0.17
N PHE A 69 2.40 4.11 0.79
CA PHE A 69 3.19 5.35 0.57
C PHE A 69 2.58 6.37 -0.40
N LYS A 70 1.25 6.38 -0.55
CA LYS A 70 0.49 7.48 -1.17
C LYS A 70 0.17 8.58 -0.16
#